data_AF-A0A9X2JE45-F1
#
_entry.id   AF-A0A9X2JE45-F1
#
_cell.length_a   1.000
_cell.length_b   1.000
_cell.length_c   1.000
_cell.angle_alpha   90.00
_cell.angle_beta   90.00
_cell.angle_gamma   90.00
#
_symmetry.space_group_name_H-M   'P 1'
#
loop_
_entity.id
_entity.type
_entity.pdbx_description
1 polymer ?
#
loop_
_entity_poly.entity_id
_entity_poly.type
_entity_poly.pdbx_seq_one_letter_code
_entity_poly.pdbx_strand_id
1 'polypeptide(L)'
;MINLKVNPSFKTALITLLISAAVFTSCKKNETPVVEEPNVPEYYADRPVNVQGTVEVDSRKVVFNVWDSGQIDGDIITLVVNGKKVISNYTLTGTKKSIPVTLDNTGYNYVLLYAHNEGSLSPNTAALSIEDNTGEKNLVLSANLTSNAAYNVVVN
;
A
#
# COMPACT_ATOMS: atom_id res chain seq x y z
N MET A 1 49.22 -38.89 -58.91
CA MET A 1 50.31 -38.67 -57.94
C MET A 1 50.21 -37.24 -57.42
N ILE A 2 49.87 -37.14 -56.13
CA ILE A 2 50.06 -36.06 -55.14
C ILE A 2 50.24 -34.63 -55.68
N ASN A 3 49.26 -33.75 -55.44
CA ASN A 3 49.45 -32.30 -55.52
C ASN A 3 49.18 -31.68 -54.14
N LEU A 4 50.23 -31.08 -53.57
CA LEU A 4 50.28 -30.59 -52.19
C LEU A 4 49.44 -29.31 -52.02
N LYS A 5 48.50 -29.34 -51.07
CA LYS A 5 47.87 -28.13 -50.53
C LYS A 5 48.83 -27.43 -49.58
N VAL A 6 49.32 -26.27 -50.00
CA VAL A 6 50.01 -25.28 -49.16
C VAL A 6 48.97 -24.64 -48.25
N ASN A 7 49.24 -24.58 -46.94
CA ASN A 7 48.38 -23.90 -45.96
C ASN A 7 49.28 -22.97 -45.13
N PRO A 8 49.14 -21.63 -45.21
CA PRO A 8 49.99 -20.74 -44.45
C PRO A 8 49.44 -20.52 -43.04
N SER A 9 50.34 -20.62 -42.07
CA SER A 9 50.14 -20.31 -40.66
C SER A 9 49.71 -18.87 -40.46
N PHE A 10 48.75 -18.62 -39.56
CA PHE A 10 48.57 -17.28 -38.99
C PHE A 10 48.57 -17.32 -37.46
N LYS A 11 49.28 -16.33 -36.93
CA LYS A 11 49.96 -16.28 -35.64
C LYS A 11 49.02 -16.01 -34.46
N THR A 12 49.34 -16.60 -33.33
CA THR A 12 48.76 -16.40 -31.99
C THR A 12 48.80 -14.92 -31.59
N ALA A 13 47.63 -14.33 -31.27
CA ALA A 13 47.54 -13.05 -30.57
C ALA A 13 47.08 -13.32 -29.13
N LEU A 14 48.00 -13.16 -28.17
CA LEU A 14 47.69 -13.17 -26.75
C LEU A 14 47.08 -11.80 -26.39
N ILE A 15 45.79 -11.76 -26.08
CA ILE A 15 45.12 -10.56 -25.56
C ILE A 15 45.00 -10.75 -24.05
N THR A 16 45.85 -10.08 -23.28
CA THR A 16 45.77 -10.00 -21.82
C THR A 16 44.58 -9.12 -21.43
N LEU A 17 43.51 -9.76 -20.96
CA LEU A 17 42.33 -9.10 -20.42
C LEU A 17 42.58 -8.76 -18.94
N LEU A 18 43.05 -7.54 -18.69
CA LEU A 18 43.03 -6.93 -17.35
C LEU A 18 41.57 -6.59 -17.00
N ILE A 19 40.85 -7.54 -16.40
CA ILE A 19 39.54 -7.25 -15.79
C ILE A 19 39.83 -6.58 -14.45
N SER A 20 39.87 -5.25 -14.42
CA SER A 20 39.77 -4.50 -13.18
C SER A 20 38.44 -4.84 -12.52
N ALA A 21 38.47 -5.54 -11.39
CA ALA A 21 37.30 -5.78 -10.56
C ALA A 21 36.81 -4.44 -10.00
N ALA A 22 35.91 -3.78 -10.72
CA ALA A 22 35.10 -2.71 -10.14
C ALA A 22 34.12 -3.37 -9.18
N VAL A 23 34.50 -3.41 -7.90
CA VAL A 23 33.58 -3.75 -6.81
C VAL A 23 32.59 -2.60 -6.70
N PHE A 24 31.46 -2.73 -7.39
CA PHE A 24 30.31 -1.85 -7.22
C PHE A 24 29.66 -2.17 -5.88
N THR A 25 30.20 -1.65 -4.79
CA THR A 25 29.51 -1.63 -3.50
C THR A 25 28.36 -0.63 -3.63
N SER A 26 27.20 -1.14 -4.05
CA SER A 26 25.94 -0.40 -4.03
C SER A 26 25.46 -0.28 -2.58
N CYS A 27 25.83 0.80 -1.91
CA CYS A 27 25.20 1.19 -0.65
C CYS A 27 23.81 1.75 -0.95
N LYS A 28 22.76 0.92 -0.85
CA LYS A 28 21.38 1.41 -0.84
C LYS A 28 21.12 2.14 0.49
N LYS A 29 21.03 3.47 0.44
CA LYS A 29 20.48 4.27 1.52
C LYS A 29 18.96 4.00 1.55
N ASN A 30 18.46 3.40 2.62
CA ASN A 30 17.03 3.14 2.81
C ASN A 30 16.34 4.46 3.18
N GLU A 31 16.11 5.33 2.21
CA GLU A 31 15.28 6.52 2.39
C GLU A 31 13.80 6.11 2.31
N THR A 32 12.98 6.61 3.25
CA THR A 32 11.53 6.39 3.18
C THR A 32 10.98 7.22 2.01
N PRO A 33 10.10 6.66 1.16
CA PRO A 33 9.53 7.42 0.06
C PRO A 33 8.68 8.58 0.59
N VAL A 34 8.91 9.78 0.05
CA VAL A 34 8.06 10.95 0.28
C VAL A 34 7.07 11.03 -0.88
N VAL A 35 5.77 11.06 -0.57
CA VAL A 35 4.71 11.19 -1.58
C VAL A 35 4.02 12.52 -1.36
N GLU A 36 4.24 13.46 -2.28
CA GLU A 36 3.78 14.86 -2.18
C GLU A 36 2.33 15.07 -2.65
N GLU A 37 1.73 14.08 -3.32
CA GLU A 37 0.39 14.17 -3.91
C GLU A 37 -0.52 13.01 -3.49
N PRO A 38 -1.85 13.19 -3.44
CA PRO A 38 -2.80 12.12 -3.16
C PRO A 38 -2.60 10.91 -4.08
N ASN A 39 -2.56 9.72 -3.50
CA ASN A 39 -2.27 8.46 -4.21
C ASN A 39 -3.37 7.41 -4.08
N VAL A 40 -4.61 7.84 -3.78
CA VAL A 40 -5.79 6.96 -3.78
C VAL A 40 -6.09 6.52 -5.22
N PRO A 41 -6.28 5.22 -5.49
CA PRO A 41 -6.66 4.76 -6.83
C PRO A 41 -8.10 5.18 -7.16
N GLU A 42 -8.36 5.53 -8.42
CA GLU A 42 -9.71 5.89 -8.89
C GLU A 42 -10.71 4.72 -8.75
N TYR A 43 -10.22 3.48 -8.89
CA TYR A 43 -11.00 2.25 -8.76
C TYR A 43 -10.33 1.23 -7.86
N TYR A 44 -11.14 0.43 -7.16
CA TYR A 44 -10.68 -0.75 -6.43
C TYR A 44 -11.74 -1.86 -6.52
N ALA A 45 -11.32 -3.06 -6.92
CA ALA A 45 -12.23 -4.20 -7.13
C ALA A 45 -13.47 -3.83 -7.98
N ASP A 46 -13.20 -3.20 -9.14
CA ASP A 46 -14.20 -2.79 -10.15
C ASP A 46 -15.25 -1.77 -9.68
N ARG A 47 -15.02 -1.11 -8.53
CA ARG A 47 -15.86 -0.03 -8.01
C ARG A 47 -15.09 1.29 -7.92
N PRO A 48 -15.68 2.43 -8.28
CA PRO A 48 -15.07 3.74 -8.06
C PRO A 48 -14.79 3.96 -6.58
N VAL A 49 -13.72 4.71 -6.28
CA VAL A 49 -13.34 5.08 -4.92
C VAL A 49 -13.72 6.52 -4.65
N ASN A 50 -14.59 6.73 -3.67
CA ASN A 50 -14.98 8.05 -3.19
C ASN A 50 -14.04 8.47 -2.06
N VAL A 51 -13.22 9.50 -2.29
CA VAL A 51 -12.41 10.11 -1.22
C VAL A 51 -13.33 10.98 -0.37
N GLN A 52 -13.49 10.61 0.89
CA GLN A 52 -14.43 11.22 1.84
C GLN A 52 -13.76 12.24 2.78
N GLY A 53 -12.42 12.28 2.79
CA GLY A 53 -11.69 13.32 3.50
C GLY A 53 -10.19 13.07 3.56
N THR A 54 -9.55 13.90 4.39
CA THR A 54 -8.13 13.84 4.70
C THR A 54 -7.96 13.92 6.20
N VAL A 55 -7.02 13.15 6.73
CA VAL A 55 -6.60 13.18 8.12
C VAL A 55 -5.08 13.25 8.17
N GLU A 56 -4.56 14.17 8.97
CA GLU A 56 -3.12 14.29 9.21
C GLU A 56 -2.72 13.39 10.38
N VAL A 57 -1.49 12.93 10.43
CA VAL A 57 -0.87 12.21 11.55
C VAL A 57 0.58 12.66 11.68
N ASP A 58 1.14 12.57 12.88
CA ASP A 58 2.50 13.04 13.18
C ASP A 58 3.53 11.90 13.18
N SER A 59 3.08 10.67 12.93
CA SER A 59 3.92 9.48 12.90
C SER A 59 3.43 8.48 11.85
N ARG A 60 4.37 7.79 11.20
CA ARG A 60 4.05 6.65 10.32
C ARG A 60 3.58 5.43 11.09
N LYS A 61 3.95 5.29 12.36
CA LYS A 61 3.45 4.21 13.21
C LYS A 61 2.11 4.66 13.77
N VAL A 62 1.06 4.03 13.26
CA VAL A 62 -0.33 4.32 13.64
C VAL A 62 -1.04 3.04 14.05
N VAL A 63 -2.12 3.18 14.80
CA VAL A 63 -3.09 2.12 15.07
C VAL A 63 -4.41 2.53 14.45
N PHE A 64 -4.87 1.75 13.47
CA PHE A 64 -6.23 1.88 12.96
C PHE A 64 -7.16 1.11 13.88
N ASN A 65 -8.15 1.78 14.47
CA ASN A 65 -9.22 1.12 15.22
C ASN A 65 -10.51 1.20 14.42
N VAL A 66 -11.13 0.06 14.12
CA VAL A 66 -12.38 0.01 13.35
C VAL A 66 -13.48 -0.66 14.14
N TRP A 67 -14.69 -0.12 14.06
CA TRP A 67 -15.89 -0.67 14.70
C TRP A 67 -17.17 -0.18 14.01
N ASP A 68 -18.29 -0.76 14.40
CA ASP A 68 -19.61 -0.22 14.11
C ASP A 68 -20.05 0.66 15.29
N SER A 69 -20.11 1.98 15.07
CA SER A 69 -20.56 2.94 16.10
C SER A 69 -22.08 3.07 16.18
N GLY A 70 -22.81 2.48 15.24
CA GLY A 70 -24.25 2.59 15.09
C GLY A 70 -24.97 1.35 15.60
N GLN A 71 -25.92 0.89 14.80
CA GLN A 71 -26.64 -0.36 15.04
C GLN A 71 -25.82 -1.50 14.45
N ILE A 72 -25.38 -2.44 15.30
CA ILE A 72 -24.68 -3.66 14.84
C ILE A 72 -25.64 -4.46 13.95
N ASP A 73 -25.45 -4.35 12.64
CA ASP A 73 -26.41 -4.82 11.65
C ASP A 73 -25.82 -5.79 10.61
N GLY A 74 -24.57 -6.19 10.83
CA GLY A 74 -23.91 -7.25 10.08
C GLY A 74 -23.00 -6.76 8.96
N ASP A 75 -22.54 -5.52 9.01
CA ASP A 75 -21.55 -4.97 8.09
C ASP A 75 -20.26 -5.80 8.01
N ILE A 76 -19.83 -6.18 6.80
CA ILE A 76 -18.63 -6.96 6.52
C ILE A 76 -17.70 -6.18 5.60
N ILE A 77 -16.46 -5.96 6.04
CA ILE A 77 -15.53 -5.04 5.38
C ILE A 77 -14.14 -5.65 5.12
N THR A 78 -13.42 -5.03 4.20
CA THR A 78 -11.97 -5.12 4.06
C THR A 78 -11.40 -3.71 4.17
N LEU A 79 -10.39 -3.51 5.01
CA LEU A 79 -9.60 -2.27 5.02
C LEU A 79 -8.29 -2.49 4.27
N VAL A 80 -7.96 -1.53 3.43
CA VAL A 80 -6.75 -1.51 2.60
C VAL A 80 -5.97 -0.25 2.92
N VAL A 81 -4.68 -0.38 3.24
CA VAL A 81 -3.77 0.76 3.43
C VAL A 81 -2.70 0.69 2.36
N ASN A 82 -2.57 1.73 1.52
CA ASN A 82 -1.63 1.76 0.39
C ASN A 82 -1.63 0.46 -0.45
N GLY A 83 -2.82 -0.04 -0.80
CA GLY A 83 -2.99 -1.26 -1.60
C GLY A 83 -2.82 -2.58 -0.84
N LYS A 84 -2.41 -2.55 0.44
CA LYS A 84 -2.27 -3.74 1.28
C LYS A 84 -3.49 -3.94 2.17
N LYS A 85 -4.13 -5.11 2.10
CA LYS A 85 -5.25 -5.45 3.00
C LYS A 85 -4.70 -5.61 4.43
N VAL A 86 -5.17 -4.78 5.36
CA VAL A 86 -4.77 -4.83 6.77
C VAL A 86 -5.76 -5.63 7.63
N ILE A 87 -7.02 -5.69 7.18
CA ILE A 87 -8.04 -6.67 7.59
C ILE A 87 -8.85 -7.10 6.36
N SER A 88 -9.46 -8.27 6.39
CA SER A 88 -10.22 -8.80 5.25
C SER A 88 -11.45 -9.58 5.70
N ASN A 89 -12.58 -9.36 5.03
CA ASN A 89 -13.86 -10.04 5.32
C ASN A 89 -14.23 -10.00 6.81
N TYR A 90 -14.02 -8.86 7.46
CA TYR A 90 -14.24 -8.70 8.88
C TYR A 90 -15.64 -8.16 9.14
N THR A 91 -16.42 -8.88 9.93
CA THR A 91 -17.71 -8.39 10.42
C THR A 91 -17.47 -7.33 11.50
N LEU A 92 -17.98 -6.12 11.28
CA LEU A 92 -17.92 -5.06 12.26
C LEU A 92 -18.71 -5.44 13.52
N THR A 93 -18.21 -4.95 14.65
CA THR A 93 -18.83 -5.15 15.96
C THR A 93 -18.86 -3.82 16.69
N GLY A 94 -19.63 -3.71 17.76
CA GLY A 94 -19.61 -2.53 18.63
C GLY A 94 -18.30 -2.32 19.41
N THR A 95 -17.33 -3.24 19.30
CA THR A 95 -16.01 -3.13 19.93
C THR A 95 -14.93 -2.81 18.89
N LYS A 96 -14.01 -1.91 19.26
CA LYS A 96 -12.85 -1.54 18.45
C LYS A 96 -11.99 -2.77 18.14
N LYS A 97 -11.70 -2.96 16.86
CA LYS A 97 -10.62 -3.83 16.37
C LYS A 97 -9.39 -2.97 16.06
N SER A 98 -8.35 -3.12 16.86
CA SER A 98 -7.07 -2.39 16.69
C SER A 98 -6.12 -3.10 15.74
N ILE A 99 -5.53 -2.34 14.81
CA ILE A 99 -4.67 -2.83 13.73
C ILE A 99 -3.43 -1.91 13.65
N PRO A 100 -2.31 -2.30 14.26
CA PRO A 100 -1.06 -1.55 14.15
C PRO A 100 -0.53 -1.59 12.71
N VAL A 101 -0.20 -0.42 12.15
CA VAL A 101 0.31 -0.27 10.78
C VAL A 101 1.49 0.69 10.79
N THR A 102 2.51 0.37 9.99
CA THR A 102 3.55 1.35 9.61
C THR A 102 3.21 1.85 8.21
N LEU A 103 2.87 3.13 8.09
CA LEU A 103 2.62 3.79 6.81
C LEU A 103 3.89 3.78 5.96
N ASP A 104 3.72 3.49 4.68
CA ASP A 104 4.86 3.30 3.76
C ASP A 104 5.57 4.63 3.46
N ASN A 105 4.81 5.73 3.41
CA ASN A 105 5.30 7.03 2.95
C ASN A 105 5.31 8.07 4.08
N THR A 106 6.21 9.03 3.99
CA THR A 106 5.97 10.38 4.54
C THR A 106 5.13 11.18 3.53
N GLY A 107 4.35 12.17 3.98
CA GLY A 107 3.34 12.80 3.13
C GLY A 107 2.13 11.88 2.92
N TYR A 108 1.63 11.76 1.68
CA TYR A 108 0.38 11.08 1.36
C TYR A 108 0.45 9.54 1.46
N ASN A 109 -0.51 9.03 2.21
CA ASN A 109 -0.94 7.63 2.26
C ASN A 109 -2.47 7.61 2.13
N TYR A 110 -3.07 6.42 2.10
CA TYR A 110 -4.52 6.29 2.19
C TYR A 110 -4.96 5.05 2.94
N VAL A 111 -6.17 5.13 3.49
CA VAL A 111 -6.95 3.98 3.92
C VAL A 111 -8.22 3.90 3.07
N LEU A 112 -8.55 2.71 2.59
CA LEU A 112 -9.70 2.42 1.75
C LEU A 112 -10.57 1.35 2.42
N LEU A 113 -11.87 1.59 2.44
CA LEU A 113 -12.91 0.68 2.88
C LEU A 113 -13.58 0.03 1.67
N TYR A 114 -13.53 -1.30 1.62
CA TYR A 114 -14.31 -2.12 0.69
C TYR A 114 -15.41 -2.86 1.45
N ALA A 115 -16.65 -2.66 1.03
CA ALA A 115 -17.83 -3.31 1.59
C ALA A 115 -18.14 -4.64 0.88
N HIS A 116 -18.20 -5.75 1.62
CA HIS A 116 -18.64 -7.05 1.10
C HIS A 116 -20.17 -7.20 1.09
N ASN A 117 -20.84 -6.46 1.97
CA ASN A 117 -22.29 -6.32 2.07
C ASN A 117 -22.64 -4.90 2.53
N GLU A 118 -23.90 -4.63 2.83
CA GLU A 118 -24.39 -3.36 3.39
C GLU A 118 -25.14 -3.57 4.71
N GLY A 119 -24.78 -4.64 5.44
CA GLY A 119 -25.52 -5.02 6.65
C GLY A 119 -27.00 -5.26 6.35
N SER A 120 -27.85 -4.90 7.30
CA SER A 120 -29.31 -4.86 7.11
C SER A 120 -29.80 -3.46 6.71
N LEU A 121 -28.97 -2.43 6.90
CA LEU A 121 -29.23 -1.03 6.60
C LEU A 121 -28.10 -0.46 5.72
N SER A 122 -28.41 -0.18 4.46
CA SER A 122 -27.45 0.49 3.58
C SER A 122 -27.19 1.96 3.99
N PRO A 123 -25.97 2.49 3.76
CA PRO A 123 -24.77 1.81 3.27
C PRO A 123 -24.00 1.11 4.41
N ASN A 124 -23.00 0.29 4.06
CA ASN A 124 -22.02 -0.20 5.02
C ASN A 124 -21.24 0.96 5.62
N THR A 125 -21.27 1.10 6.94
CA THR A 125 -20.70 2.24 7.66
C THR A 125 -19.71 1.79 8.73
N ALA A 126 -18.44 2.11 8.52
CA ALA A 126 -17.38 1.85 9.48
C ALA A 126 -16.99 3.13 10.21
N ALA A 127 -17.07 3.12 11.54
CA ALA A 127 -16.32 4.07 12.35
C ALA A 127 -14.85 3.64 12.36
N LEU A 128 -13.97 4.58 12.06
CA LEU A 128 -12.53 4.38 12.10
C LEU A 128 -11.90 5.44 12.97
N SER A 129 -10.87 5.07 13.71
CA SER A 129 -9.95 6.05 14.28
C SER A 129 -8.52 5.70 13.90
N ILE A 130 -7.70 6.74 13.82
CA ILE A 130 -6.26 6.63 13.60
C ILE A 130 -5.59 7.22 14.82
N GLU A 131 -4.90 6.36 15.57
CA GLU A 131 -4.12 6.72 16.74
C GLU A 131 -2.63 6.74 16.37
N ASP A 132 -1.96 7.83 16.65
CA ASP A 132 -0.51 7.95 16.59
C ASP A 132 0.06 8.28 17.99
N ASN A 133 1.30 8.74 18.07
CA ASN A 133 1.91 9.10 19.34
C ASN A 133 1.45 10.47 19.90
N THR A 134 0.66 11.25 19.15
CA THR A 134 0.19 12.57 19.57
C THR A 134 -1.31 12.58 19.88
N GLY A 135 -2.09 11.64 19.32
CA GLY A 135 -3.47 11.43 19.73
C GLY A 135 -4.25 10.49 18.82
N GLU A 136 -5.58 10.50 18.99
CA GLU A 136 -6.53 9.69 18.22
C GLU A 136 -7.47 10.61 17.43
N LYS A 137 -7.62 10.35 16.13
CA LYS A 137 -8.49 11.10 15.21
C LYS A 137 -9.60 10.18 14.71
N ASN A 138 -10.86 10.54 14.96
CA ASN A 138 -12.03 9.76 14.55
C ASN A 138 -12.55 10.20 13.19
N LEU A 139 -12.99 9.24 12.38
CA LEU A 139 -13.58 9.44 11.06
C LEU A 139 -14.61 8.34 10.77
N VAL A 140 -15.44 8.56 9.76
CA VAL A 140 -16.47 7.61 9.33
C VAL A 140 -16.29 7.35 7.85
N LEU A 141 -16.24 6.07 7.47
CA LEU A 141 -16.23 5.66 6.07
C LEU A 141 -17.54 4.97 5.73
N SER A 142 -18.17 5.39 4.63
CA SER A 142 -19.39 4.76 4.13
C SER A 142 -19.20 4.24 2.71
N ALA A 143 -19.34 2.93 2.53
CA ALA A 143 -19.19 2.25 1.24
C ALA A 143 -20.41 1.37 0.95
N ASN A 144 -20.59 0.98 -0.31
CA ASN A 144 -21.68 0.10 -0.70
C ASN A 144 -21.23 -0.90 -1.78
N LEU A 145 -22.18 -1.67 -2.32
CA LEU A 145 -21.88 -2.67 -3.35
C LEU A 145 -21.53 -2.06 -4.72
N THR A 146 -21.57 -0.73 -4.87
CA THR A 146 -21.28 -0.04 -6.13
C THR A 146 -20.14 0.98 -6.02
N SER A 147 -19.69 1.34 -4.82
CA SER A 147 -18.64 2.33 -4.57
C SER A 147 -17.87 2.03 -3.29
N ASN A 148 -16.58 2.35 -3.29
CA ASN A 148 -15.71 2.28 -2.12
C ASN A 148 -15.58 3.64 -1.45
N ALA A 149 -15.10 3.65 -0.20
CA ALA A 149 -14.73 4.86 0.51
C ALA A 149 -13.22 4.90 0.77
N ALA A 150 -12.63 6.09 0.78
CA ALA A 150 -11.26 6.27 1.20
C ALA A 150 -11.06 7.58 1.96
N TYR A 151 -10.04 7.61 2.80
CA TYR A 151 -9.48 8.83 3.39
C TYR A 151 -8.00 8.93 3.02
N ASN A 152 -7.55 10.13 2.67
CA ASN A 152 -6.13 10.42 2.65
C ASN A 152 -5.61 10.44 4.09
N VAL A 153 -4.44 9.86 4.32
CA VAL A 153 -3.71 9.90 5.59
C VAL A 153 -2.36 10.58 5.32
N VAL A 154 -2.19 11.81 5.79
CA VAL A 154 -1.00 12.61 5.52
C VAL A 154 -0.08 12.57 6.73
N VAL A 155 1.15 12.11 6.54
CA VAL A 155 2.18 12.11 7.59
C VAL A 155 2.97 13.41 7.50
N ASN A 156 2.90 14.22 8.54
CA ASN A 156 3.61 15.49 8.69
C ASN A 156 5.09 15.30 9.10
#